data_AF-A0A7W1BHS7-F1
#
_entry.id   AF-A0A7W1BHS7-F1
#
_cell.length_a   1.000
_cell.length_b   1.000
_cell.length_c   1.000
_cell.angle_alpha   90.00
_cell.angle_beta   90.00
_cell.angle_gamma   90.00
#
_symmetry.space_group_name_H-M   'P 1'
#
loop_
_entity.id
_entity.type
_entity.pdbx_description
1 polymer ?
#
loop_
_entity_poly.entity_id
_entity_poly.type
_entity_poly.pdbx_seq_one_letter_code
_entity_poly.pdbx_strand_id
1 'polypeptide(L)'
;MLTCLNSIRGLAYPTSAYEVIVIDDGSVRRPQRPLSDVYPDLNQRYEWIRNQGVAVARNAGLSLASANLVAFLADDYVLPTDYLSLARKISSGAMPTLRSSRST
;
A
#
# COMPACT_ATOMS: atom_id res chain seq x y z
N MET A 1 -6.88 -6.24 6.48
CA MET A 1 -6.28 -4.91 6.79
C MET A 1 -5.02 -4.92 7.68
N LEU A 2 -5.08 -5.22 9.00
CA LEU A 2 -3.91 -4.99 9.90
C LEU A 2 -2.64 -5.75 9.49
N THR A 3 -2.77 -7.00 9.05
CA THR A 3 -1.65 -7.79 8.54
C THR A 3 -0.99 -7.13 7.32
N CYS A 4 -1.79 -6.57 6.41
CA CYS A 4 -1.30 -5.85 5.25
C CYS A 4 -0.52 -4.60 5.66
N LEU A 5 -1.11 -3.75 6.51
CA LEU A 5 -0.46 -2.54 7.02
C LEU A 5 0.85 -2.85 7.77
N ASN A 6 0.88 -3.94 8.55
CA ASN A 6 2.11 -4.39 9.22
C ASN A 6 3.19 -4.79 8.20
N SER A 7 2.81 -5.48 7.10
CA SER A 7 3.76 -5.82 6.04
C SER A 7 4.29 -4.58 5.30
N ILE A 8 3.43 -3.56 5.08
CA ILE A 8 3.81 -2.28 4.48
C ILE A 8 4.79 -1.52 5.40
N ARG A 9 4.50 -1.47 6.70
CA ARG A 9 5.40 -0.90 7.71
C ARG A 9 6.76 -1.60 7.76
N GLY A 10 6.80 -2.90 7.48
CA GLY A 10 8.01 -3.71 7.44
C GLY A 10 8.81 -3.65 6.15
N LEU A 11 8.42 -2.82 5.17
CA LEU A 11 9.19 -2.66 3.94
C LEU A 11 10.57 -2.07 4.22
N ALA A 12 11.59 -2.61 3.55
CA ALA A 12 12.95 -2.08 3.55
C ALA A 12 13.03 -0.85 2.62
N TYR A 13 12.23 0.17 2.93
CA TYR A 13 12.10 1.41 2.16
C TYR A 13 11.72 2.57 3.12
N PRO A 14 12.28 3.78 2.99
CA PRO A 14 12.02 4.87 3.92
C PRO A 14 10.54 5.26 3.96
N THR A 15 9.92 5.29 5.15
CA THR A 15 8.49 5.65 5.30
C THR A 15 8.18 7.08 4.89
N SER A 16 9.18 7.97 4.90
CA SER A 16 9.07 9.34 4.39
C SER A 16 9.06 9.43 2.85
N ALA A 17 9.36 8.34 2.15
CA ALA A 17 9.46 8.31 0.69
C ALA A 17 8.19 7.78 0.00
N TYR A 18 7.16 7.42 0.76
CA TYR A 18 5.87 6.98 0.23
C TYR A 18 4.73 7.40 1.17
N GLU A 19 3.50 7.27 0.67
CA GLU A 19 2.28 7.44 1.44
C GLU A 19 1.40 6.20 1.32
N VAL A 20 0.55 5.97 2.33
CA VAL A 20 -0.38 4.85 2.38
C VAL A 20 -1.80 5.39 2.48
N ILE A 21 -2.57 5.28 1.40
CA ILE A 21 -3.97 5.73 1.36
C ILE A 21 -4.87 4.50 1.46
N VAL A 22 -5.58 4.38 2.58
CA VAL A 22 -6.56 3.32 2.84
C VAL A 22 -7.94 3.86 2.52
N ILE A 23 -8.58 3.29 1.48
CA ILE A 23 -9.97 3.56 1.14
C ILE A 23 -10.82 2.39 1.62
N ASP A 24 -11.68 2.64 2.61
CA ASP A 24 -12.65 1.68 3.12
C ASP A 24 -13.98 1.82 2.37
N ASP A 25 -14.29 0.84 1.53
CA ASP A 25 -15.47 0.81 0.65
C ASP A 25 -16.72 0.30 1.37
N GLY A 26 -17.07 0.94 2.48
CA GLY A 26 -18.33 0.74 3.17
C GLY A 26 -18.34 -0.36 4.23
N SER A 27 -17.22 -0.60 4.92
CA SER A 27 -17.21 -1.52 6.07
C SER A 27 -18.22 -1.09 7.13
N VAL A 28 -19.01 -2.04 7.62
CA VAL A 28 -20.03 -1.83 8.66
C VAL A 28 -19.38 -1.42 9.98
N ARG A 29 -18.24 -2.04 10.30
CA ARG A 29 -17.43 -1.72 11.48
C ARG A 29 -16.15 -1.03 11.03
N ARG A 30 -16.01 0.23 11.44
CA ARG A 30 -14.84 1.06 11.17
C ARG A 30 -13.82 0.93 12.32
N PRO A 31 -12.55 1.25 12.10
CA PRO A 31 -11.56 1.33 13.17
C PRO A 31 -12.06 2.21 14.31
N GLN A 32 -11.98 1.72 15.55
CA GLN A 32 -12.40 2.49 16.73
C GLN A 32 -11.39 3.59 17.11
N ARG A 33 -10.14 3.45 16.63
CA ARG A 33 -9.09 4.43 16.79
C ARG A 33 -8.63 4.88 15.40
N PRO A 34 -8.25 6.15 15.23
CA PRO A 34 -7.56 6.61 14.02
C PRO A 34 -6.37 5.70 13.69
N LEU A 35 -6.14 5.45 12.40
CA LEU A 35 -4.95 4.70 11.98
C LEU A 35 -3.64 5.37 12.41
N SER A 36 -3.64 6.70 12.59
CA SER A 36 -2.50 7.47 13.10
C SER A 36 -2.08 7.06 14.52
N ASP A 37 -3.02 6.59 15.34
CA ASP A 37 -2.73 6.13 16.70
C ASP A 37 -2.05 4.76 16.69
N VAL A 38 -2.36 3.93 15.68
CA VAL A 38 -1.87 2.57 15.54
C VAL A 38 -0.56 2.53 14.75
N TYR A 39 -0.41 3.41 13.76
CA TYR A 39 0.70 3.50 12.82
C TYR A 39 1.25 4.93 12.72
N PRO A 40 1.76 5.51 13.83
CA PRO A 40 2.22 6.90 13.85
C PRO A 40 3.47 7.15 12.99
N ASP A 41 4.18 6.09 12.61
CA ASP A 41 5.39 6.10 11.79
C ASP A 41 5.14 5.91 10.29
N LEU A 42 3.89 5.66 9.89
CA LEU A 42 3.48 5.64 8.49
C LEU A 42 2.87 6.98 8.09
N ASN A 43 3.30 7.52 6.96
CA ASN A 43 2.57 8.60 6.29
C ASN A 43 1.29 8.04 5.68
N GLN A 44 0.24 7.94 6.49
CA GLN A 44 -1.00 7.27 6.14
C GLN A 44 -2.20 8.21 6.13
N ARG A 45 -3.19 7.87 5.29
CA ARG A 45 -4.51 8.49 5.28
C ARG A 45 -5.56 7.39 5.21
N TYR A 46 -6.61 7.54 6.01
CA TYR A 46 -7.78 6.66 5.97
C TYR A 46 -9.00 7.46 5.54
N GLU A 47 -9.73 6.97 4.54
CA GLU A 47 -11.01 7.53 4.10
C GLU A 47 -12.05 6.42 4.00
N TRP A 48 -13.22 6.65 4.57
CA TRP A 48 -14.37 5.77 4.41
C TRP A 48 -15.31 6.34 3.37
N ILE A 49 -15.77 5.50 2.44
CA ILE A 49 -16.79 5.85 1.45
C ILE A 49 -17.98 4.90 1.56
N ARG A 50 -19.14 5.35 1.07
CA ARG A 50 -20.28 4.44 0.89
C ARG A 50 -19.89 3.37 -0.13
N ASN A 51 -20.23 2.11 0.17
CA ASN A 51 -19.97 0.96 -0.70
C ASN A 51 -20.41 1.24 -2.15
N GLN A 52 -19.42 1.41 -3.01
CA GLN A 52 -19.57 1.75 -4.44
C GLN A 52 -18.69 0.88 -5.33
N GLY A 53 -17.97 -0.08 -4.74
CA GLY A 53 -17.12 -1.03 -5.44
C GLY A 53 -15.67 -0.57 -5.58
N VAL A 54 -14.80 -1.55 -5.83
CA VAL A 54 -13.34 -1.40 -5.89
C VAL A 54 -12.86 -0.33 -6.88
N ALA A 55 -13.53 -0.15 -8.01
CA ALA A 55 -13.13 0.84 -9.01
C ALA A 55 -13.32 2.27 -8.48
N VAL A 56 -14.45 2.55 -7.84
CA VAL A 56 -14.72 3.85 -7.22
C VAL A 56 -13.77 4.09 -6.05
N ALA A 57 -13.54 3.08 -5.22
CA ALA A 57 -12.57 3.16 -4.13
C ALA A 57 -11.15 3.48 -4.61
N ARG A 58 -10.67 2.81 -5.67
CA ARG A 58 -9.36 3.08 -6.26
C ARG A 58 -9.25 4.48 -6.86
N ASN A 59 -10.30 4.95 -7.55
CA ASN A 59 -10.32 6.30 -8.11
C ASN A 59 -10.35 7.38 -7.02
N ALA A 60 -11.08 7.15 -5.92
CA ALA A 60 -11.04 8.01 -4.75
C ALA A 60 -9.61 8.09 -4.20
N GLY A 61 -8.95 6.94 -3.99
CA GLY A 61 -7.56 6.90 -3.55
C GLY A 61 -6.60 7.63 -4.51
N LEU A 62 -6.77 7.43 -5.82
CA LEU A 62 -5.95 8.09 -6.84
C LEU A 62 -6.11 9.63 -6.81
N SER A 63 -7.32 10.13 -6.55
CA SER A 63 -7.57 11.58 -6.43
C SER A 63 -6.91 12.23 -5.21
N LEU A 64 -6.55 11.43 -4.20
CA LEU A 64 -5.90 11.87 -2.98
C LEU A 64 -4.39 11.67 -3.03
N ALA A 65 -3.89 10.83 -3.94
CA ALA A 65 -2.47 10.52 -4.08
C ALA A 65 -1.69 11.75 -4.57
N SER A 66 -0.56 12.01 -3.94
CA SER A 66 0.37 13.08 -4.31
C SER A 66 1.54 12.58 -5.17
N ALA A 67 1.81 11.27 -5.15
CA ALA A 67 2.93 10.66 -5.85
C ALA A 67 2.65 10.38 -7.35
N ASN A 68 3.71 10.39 -8.15
CA ASN A 68 3.64 10.07 -9.60
C ASN A 68 3.48 8.57 -9.91
N LEU A 69 3.69 7.70 -8.92
CA LEU A 69 3.56 6.26 -9.04
C LEU A 69 2.59 5.76 -7.98
N VAL A 70 1.61 4.95 -8.39
CA VAL A 70 0.60 4.39 -7.51
C VAL A 70 0.60 2.88 -7.63
N ALA A 71 0.65 2.19 -6.49
CA ALA A 71 0.50 0.75 -6.39
C ALA A 71 -0.85 0.44 -5.71
N PHE A 72 -1.71 -0.30 -6.38
CA PHE A 72 -2.97 -0.77 -5.80
C PHE A 72 -2.76 -2.09 -5.07
N LEU A 73 -3.25 -2.16 -3.83
CA LEU A 73 -3.15 -3.34 -2.97
C LEU A 73 -4.53 -3.70 -2.43
N ALA A 74 -4.80 -5.00 -2.29
CA ALA A 74 -5.91 -5.49 -1.48
C ALA A 74 -5.49 -5.54 -0.01
N ASP A 75 -6.45 -5.45 0.90
CA ASP A 75 -6.17 -5.31 2.34
C ASP A 75 -5.77 -6.64 3.03
N ASP A 76 -5.82 -7.74 2.29
CA ASP A 76 -5.43 -9.10 2.69
C ASP A 76 -4.04 -9.51 2.16
N TYR A 77 -3.33 -8.62 1.45
CA TYR A 77 -2.00 -8.92 0.92
C TYR A 77 -0.90 -8.75 1.96
N VAL A 78 0.11 -9.61 1.89
CA VAL A 78 1.37 -9.49 2.63
C VAL A 78 2.49 -9.26 1.62
N LEU A 79 3.18 -8.13 1.77
CA LEU A 79 4.24 -7.75 0.83
C LEU A 79 5.60 -8.33 1.25
N PRO A 80 6.46 -8.73 0.30
CA PRO A 80 7.86 -8.96 0.56
C PRO A 80 8.55 -7.62 0.92
N THR A 81 9.57 -7.67 1.77
CA THR A 81 10.22 -6.46 2.32
C THR A 81 10.86 -5.57 1.25
N ASP A 82 11.21 -6.13 0.08
CA ASP A 82 11.83 -5.41 -1.04
C ASP A 82 10.83 -4.88 -2.09
N TYR A 83 9.52 -5.02 -1.85
CA TYR A 83 8.46 -4.70 -2.82
C TYR A 83 8.61 -3.32 -3.47
N LEU A 84 8.72 -2.24 -2.67
CA LEU A 84 8.84 -0.88 -3.22
C LEU A 84 10.17 -0.63 -3.92
N SER A 85 11.26 -1.23 -3.42
CA SER A 85 12.58 -1.18 -4.07
C SER A 85 12.53 -1.82 -5.45
N LEU A 86 11.83 -2.94 -5.60
CA LEU A 86 11.63 -3.62 -6.87
C LEU A 86 10.72 -2.82 -7.81
N ALA A 87 9.57 -2.36 -7.31
CA ALA A 87 8.64 -1.54 -8.07
C ALA A 87 9.32 -0.27 -8.63
N ARG A 88 10.16 0.38 -7.82
CA ARG A 88 10.92 1.56 -8.23
C ARG A 88 11.90 1.23 -9.37
N LYS A 89 12.65 0.14 -9.28
CA LYS A 89 13.58 -0.30 -10.34
C LYS A 89 12.85 -0.55 -11.66
N ILE A 90 11.72 -1.27 -11.60
CA ILE A 90 10.90 -1.55 -12.79
C ILE A 90 10.39 -0.24 -13.39
N SER A 91 9.89 0.69 -12.56
CA SER A 91 9.38 1.98 -13.04
C SER A 91 10.45 2.87 -13.69
N SER A 92 11.72 2.72 -13.32
CA SER A 92 12.84 3.47 -13.91
C SER A 92 13.41 2.77 -15.16
N GLY A 93 12.79 1.71 -15.66
CA GLY A 93 13.29 0.93 -16.80
C GLY A 93 14.47 0.01 -16.47
N ALA A 94 14.84 -0.13 -15.20
CA ALA A 94 15.88 -1.05 -14.78
C ALA A 94 15.26 -2.46 -14.59
N MET A 95 15.55 -3.38 -15.53
CA MET A 95 15.06 -4.76 -15.43
C MET A 95 15.69 -5.46 -14.23
N PRO A 96 14.90 -6.02 -13.29
CA PRO A 96 15.43 -6.81 -12.20
C PRO A 96 16.13 -8.05 -12.75
N THR A 97 17.34 -8.35 -12.27
CA THR A 97 17.99 -9.61 -12.58
C THR A 97 17.22 -10.73 -11.87
N LEU A 98 16.40 -11.45 -12.63
CA LEU A 98 15.76 -12.68 -12.15
C LEU A 98 16.86 -13.67 -11.79
N ARG A 99 17.10 -13.90 -10.49
CA ARG A 99 17.91 -15.02 -10.04
C ARG A 99 17.15 -16.29 -10.36
N SER A 100 17.46 -16.89 -11.50
CA SER A 100 17.06 -18.26 -11.80
C SER A 100 17.76 -19.18 -10.80
N SER A 101 17.07 -19.56 -9.73
CA SER A 101 17.45 -20.75 -8.97
C SER A 101 17.05 -21.96 -9.80
N ARG A 102 17.87 -22.32 -10.80
CA ARG A 102 17.91 -23.71 -11.25
C ARG A 102 18.58 -24.50 -10.14
N SER A 103 17.78 -25.03 -9.23
CA SER A 103 18.16 -26.19 -8.44
C SER A 103 18.05 -27.41 -9.34
N THR A 104 19.19 -27.88 -9.84
CA THR A 104 19.41 -29.29 -10.23
C THR A 104 19.21 -30.21 -9.06
#